data_AF-A0A2T2TBP6-F1
#
_entry.id   AF-A0A2T2TBP6-F1
#
_cell.length_a   1.000
_cell.length_b   1.000
_cell.length_c   1.000
_cell.angle_alpha   90.00
_cell.angle_beta   90.00
_cell.angle_gamma   90.00
#
_symmetry.space_group_name_H-M   'P 1'
#
loop_
_entity.id
_entity.type
_entity.pdbx_description
1 polymer ?
#
loop_
_entity_poly.entity_id
_entity_poly.type
_entity_poly.pdbx_seq_one_letter_code
_entity_poly.pdbx_strand_id
1 'polypeptide(L)'
;LDSVAAEAAPIAETTYDTLAANLDTTFADRIRIYLSDQDAVVNGFAVPFGNGYTDIWVNTNDWAAPFTGSTTWLRTVLSHELTHIFHHQATRSPLGTLAYAFGRPFPRFWTEGLAQYQAESWNAQRGERWLRAAVLDDALSYDDGRSLWNGRLLYASGHSQVRYFAQQHGDSTLADVLHHRNDVLFGLAEVHDFDDAFRAEVGRSHESFYEDWRRDVNVYYNTLAGQLE
;
A
#
# COMPACT_ATOMS: atom_id res chain seq x y z
N LEU A 1 1.91 -4.09 27.91
CA LEU A 1 2.63 -3.48 26.77
C LEU A 1 4.05 -4.03 26.61
N ASP A 2 4.84 -4.18 27.67
CA ASP A 2 6.23 -4.69 27.56
C ASP A 2 6.39 -6.03 26.83
N SER A 3 5.49 -6.99 27.07
CA SER A 3 5.48 -8.28 26.36
C SER A 3 5.20 -8.11 24.86
N VAL A 4 4.31 -7.19 24.50
CA VAL A 4 3.97 -6.87 23.11
C VAL A 4 5.11 -6.13 22.43
N ALA A 5 5.78 -5.22 23.14
CA ALA A 5 6.97 -4.54 22.63
C ALA A 5 8.11 -5.55 22.36
N ALA A 6 8.30 -6.53 23.25
CA ALA A 6 9.27 -7.60 23.05
C ALA A 6 8.93 -8.51 21.85
N GLU A 7 7.64 -8.69 21.54
CA GLU A 7 7.20 -9.42 20.33
C GLU A 7 7.33 -8.56 19.06
N ALA A 8 6.97 -7.28 19.14
CA ALA A 8 6.97 -6.35 18.01
C ALA A 8 8.39 -6.02 17.52
N ALA A 9 9.36 -5.92 18.43
CA ALA A 9 10.74 -5.55 18.08
C ALA A 9 11.38 -6.46 17.00
N PRO A 10 11.47 -7.81 17.18
CA PRO A 10 12.07 -8.68 16.16
C PRO A 10 11.25 -8.72 14.86
N ILE A 11 9.92 -8.51 14.94
CA ILE A 11 9.06 -8.38 13.76
C ILE A 11 9.46 -7.12 12.99
N ALA A 12 9.59 -5.98 13.67
CA ALA A 12 9.96 -4.71 13.07
C ALA A 12 11.32 -4.74 12.38
N GLU A 13 12.34 -5.33 13.03
CA GLU A 13 13.67 -5.46 12.43
C GLU A 13 13.63 -6.33 11.16
N THR A 14 12.94 -7.48 11.20
CA THR A 14 12.79 -8.35 10.02
C THR A 14 12.05 -7.64 8.88
N THR A 15 10.98 -6.92 9.23
CA THR A 15 10.18 -6.14 8.28
C THR A 15 11.00 -5.00 7.69
N TYR A 16 11.82 -4.31 8.50
CA TYR A 16 12.71 -3.26 8.02
C TYR A 16 13.66 -3.80 6.96
N ASP A 17 14.35 -4.92 7.23
CA ASP A 17 15.29 -5.52 6.28
C ASP A 17 14.60 -5.90 4.97
N THR A 18 13.39 -6.48 5.07
CA THR A 18 12.58 -6.87 3.91
C THR A 18 12.18 -5.65 3.08
N LEU A 19 11.64 -4.60 3.71
CA LEU A 19 11.20 -3.39 3.03
C LEU A 19 12.37 -2.59 2.46
N ALA A 20 13.51 -2.55 3.15
CA ALA A 20 14.71 -1.87 2.67
C ALA A 20 15.23 -2.49 1.38
N ALA A 21 15.19 -3.83 1.29
CA ALA A 21 15.55 -4.54 0.06
C ALA A 21 14.49 -4.34 -1.04
N ASN A 22 13.20 -4.51 -0.72
CA ASN A 22 12.13 -4.51 -1.73
C ASN A 22 11.85 -3.11 -2.31
N LEU A 23 12.01 -2.05 -1.52
CA LEU A 23 11.68 -0.68 -1.90
C LEU A 23 12.93 0.19 -2.11
N ASP A 24 14.10 -0.43 -2.12
CA ASP A 24 15.42 0.22 -2.27
C ASP A 24 15.55 1.50 -1.43
N THR A 25 15.16 1.43 -0.16
CA THR A 25 15.05 2.62 0.69
C THR A 25 15.68 2.35 2.06
N THR A 26 16.46 3.31 2.53
CA THR A 26 17.11 3.23 3.85
C THR A 26 16.90 4.51 4.65
N PHE A 27 17.12 4.42 5.96
CA PHE A 27 16.96 5.51 6.89
C PHE A 27 18.30 5.81 7.59
N ALA A 28 18.62 7.10 7.71
CA ALA A 28 19.80 7.54 8.46
C ALA A 28 19.58 7.39 9.98
N ASP A 29 18.35 7.65 10.43
CA ASP A 29 17.93 7.53 11.82
C ASP A 29 17.02 6.31 12.02
N ARG A 30 16.97 5.82 13.27
CA ARG A 30 16.04 4.75 13.63
C ARG A 30 14.58 5.22 13.54
N ILE A 31 13.74 4.38 12.96
CA ILE A 31 12.29 4.54 12.95
C ILE A 31 11.76 4.31 14.37
N ARG A 32 10.91 5.21 14.86
CA ARG A 32 10.23 5.07 16.16
C ARG A 32 8.87 4.44 15.96
N ILE A 33 8.60 3.36 16.70
CA ILE A 33 7.30 2.70 16.72
C ILE A 33 6.68 2.91 18.11
N TYR A 34 5.50 3.52 18.13
CA TYR A 34 4.68 3.67 19.33
C TYR A 34 3.63 2.57 19.33
N LEU A 35 3.49 1.87 20.46
CA LEU A 35 2.49 0.82 20.65
C LEU A 35 1.49 1.28 21.70
N SER A 36 0.22 1.31 21.33
CA SER A 36 -0.87 1.74 22.21
C SER A 36 -1.84 0.59 22.49
N ASP A 37 -2.24 0.43 23.76
CA ASP A 37 -3.29 -0.50 24.20
C ASP A 37 -4.67 0.17 24.34
N GLN A 38 -4.76 1.46 24.03
CA GLN A 38 -5.98 2.25 24.15
C GLN A 38 -6.94 1.88 23.02
N ASP A 39 -8.06 1.26 23.39
CA ASP A 39 -9.13 0.74 22.53
C ASP A 39 -8.77 -0.48 21.67
N ALA A 40 -9.69 -1.44 21.59
CA ALA A 40 -9.59 -2.62 20.73
C ALA A 40 -9.85 -2.27 19.26
N VAL A 41 -9.05 -1.34 18.74
CA VAL A 41 -9.11 -0.85 17.37
C VAL A 41 -8.12 -1.64 16.54
N VAL A 42 -8.65 -2.38 15.56
CA VAL A 42 -7.89 -3.18 14.59
C VAL A 42 -7.39 -2.23 13.49
N ASN A 43 -6.41 -1.37 13.82
CA ASN A 43 -5.87 -0.35 12.91
C ASN A 43 -4.44 0.07 13.29
N GLY A 44 -3.82 0.93 12.47
CA GLY A 44 -2.59 1.66 12.73
C GLY A 44 -2.64 3.02 12.02
N PHE A 45 -1.70 3.91 12.33
CA PHE A 45 -1.45 5.06 11.46
C PHE A 45 0.03 5.44 11.43
N ALA A 46 0.51 5.80 10.24
CA ALA A 46 1.82 6.37 10.03
C ALA A 46 1.76 7.90 9.95
N VAL A 47 2.69 8.58 10.63
CA VAL A 47 2.86 10.02 10.59
C VAL A 47 4.21 10.35 9.93
N PRO A 48 4.19 11.00 8.75
CA PRO A 48 5.42 11.25 7.98
C PRO A 48 6.23 12.48 8.42
N PHE A 49 5.82 13.20 9.47
CA PHE A 49 6.49 14.42 9.93
C PHE A 49 7.70 14.13 10.83
N GLY A 50 8.77 14.94 10.71
CA GLY A 50 10.01 14.75 11.47
C GLY A 50 10.82 13.54 10.98
N ASN A 51 11.20 12.64 11.91
CA ASN A 51 11.92 11.39 11.62
C ASN A 51 10.96 10.22 11.25
N GLY A 52 9.67 10.49 11.10
CA GLY A 52 8.64 9.46 10.90
C GLY A 52 8.35 8.68 12.19
N TYR A 53 7.07 8.41 12.44
CA TYR A 53 6.67 7.42 13.43
C TYR A 53 5.37 6.74 13.01
N THR A 54 5.19 5.51 13.48
CA THR A 54 3.92 4.79 13.38
C THR A 54 3.37 4.56 14.77
N ASP A 55 2.06 4.72 14.92
CA ASP A 55 1.30 4.23 16.07
C ASP A 55 0.49 2.99 15.64
N ILE A 56 0.64 1.90 16.40
CA ILE A 56 -0.07 0.64 16.18
C ILE A 56 -0.90 0.33 17.40
N TRP A 57 -2.19 0.11 17.20
CA TRP A 57 -3.08 -0.41 18.23
C TRP A 57 -2.93 -1.92 18.33
N VAL A 58 -2.49 -2.38 19.51
CA VAL A 58 -2.09 -3.77 19.73
C VAL A 58 -3.12 -4.61 20.49
N ASN A 59 -4.23 -4.00 20.93
CA ASN A 59 -5.31 -4.72 21.60
C ASN A 59 -6.24 -5.36 20.56
N THR A 60 -5.93 -6.57 20.14
CA THR A 60 -6.82 -7.35 19.27
C THR A 60 -7.56 -8.41 20.02
N ASN A 61 -8.89 -8.31 20.03
CA ASN A 61 -9.76 -9.44 20.30
C ASN A 61 -9.68 -10.46 19.13
N ASP A 62 -10.27 -11.65 19.31
CA ASP A 62 -10.30 -12.73 18.32
C ASP A 62 -10.88 -12.33 16.93
N TRP A 63 -11.45 -11.13 16.81
CA TRP A 63 -11.92 -10.56 15.54
C TRP A 63 -10.81 -10.23 14.54
N ALA A 64 -9.56 -10.08 14.98
CA ALA A 64 -8.46 -9.78 14.07
C ALA A 64 -8.00 -11.01 13.25
N ALA A 65 -8.19 -12.23 13.77
CA ALA A 65 -7.68 -13.47 13.16
C ALA A 65 -8.16 -13.71 11.72
N PRO A 66 -9.43 -13.45 11.35
CA PRO A 66 -9.87 -13.56 9.95
C PRO A 66 -9.14 -12.60 9.00
N PHE A 67 -8.64 -11.45 9.49
CA PHE A 67 -8.02 -10.44 8.64
C PHE A 67 -6.53 -10.72 8.37
N THR A 68 -5.88 -11.66 9.03
CA THR A 68 -4.41 -11.80 8.95
C THR A 68 -3.95 -13.00 8.14
N GLY A 69 -4.86 -13.91 7.79
CA GLY A 69 -4.52 -15.15 7.10
C GLY A 69 -3.59 -16.02 7.95
N SER A 70 -2.49 -16.49 7.37
CA SER A 70 -1.49 -17.34 8.04
C SER A 70 -0.51 -16.59 8.95
N THR A 71 -0.57 -15.26 8.96
CA THR A 71 0.36 -14.39 9.69
C THR A 71 -0.32 -13.81 10.93
N THR A 72 0.44 -13.44 11.96
CA THR A 72 -0.12 -12.79 13.15
C THR A 72 -0.57 -11.36 12.83
N TRP A 73 -1.63 -10.89 13.50
CA TRP A 73 -2.11 -9.50 13.34
C TRP A 73 -1.02 -8.46 13.54
N LEU A 74 -0.24 -8.63 14.61
CA LEU A 74 0.85 -7.72 14.93
C LEU A 74 1.86 -7.63 13.78
N ARG A 75 2.24 -8.75 13.17
CA ARG A 75 3.14 -8.74 12.00
C ARG A 75 2.50 -8.05 10.80
N THR A 76 1.25 -8.35 10.50
CA THR A 76 0.54 -7.75 9.37
C THR A 76 0.47 -6.23 9.48
N VAL A 77 -0.04 -5.70 10.59
CA VAL A 77 -0.17 -4.25 10.76
C VAL A 77 1.17 -3.56 10.81
N LEU A 78 2.14 -4.13 11.52
CA LEU A 78 3.46 -3.54 11.62
C LEU A 78 4.12 -3.44 10.25
N SER A 79 4.01 -4.49 9.43
CA SER A 79 4.47 -4.43 8.04
C SER A 79 3.70 -3.44 7.17
N HIS A 80 2.38 -3.35 7.32
CA HIS A 80 1.55 -2.41 6.57
C HIS A 80 1.96 -0.96 6.85
N GLU A 81 2.05 -0.62 8.13
CA GLU A 81 2.37 0.75 8.54
C GLU A 81 3.84 1.11 8.32
N LEU A 82 4.78 0.18 8.49
CA LEU A 82 6.18 0.43 8.12
C LEU A 82 6.30 0.67 6.61
N THR A 83 5.50 -0.01 5.78
CA THR A 83 5.52 0.23 4.33
C THR A 83 5.15 1.68 3.99
N HIS A 84 4.21 2.29 4.72
CA HIS A 84 3.88 3.71 4.55
C HIS A 84 5.08 4.63 4.86
N ILE A 85 5.85 4.31 5.91
CA ILE A 85 7.06 5.06 6.25
C ILE A 85 8.13 4.93 5.14
N PHE A 86 8.35 3.72 4.65
CA PHE A 86 9.29 3.46 3.54
C PHE A 86 8.84 4.18 2.26
N HIS A 87 7.58 4.08 1.86
CA HIS A 87 7.03 4.78 0.70
C HIS A 87 7.20 6.30 0.83
N HIS A 88 6.88 6.88 1.99
CA HIS A 88 7.05 8.32 2.20
C HIS A 88 8.53 8.73 2.12
N GLN A 89 9.44 7.95 2.71
CA GLN A 89 10.87 8.21 2.62
C GLN A 89 11.37 8.12 1.17
N ALA A 90 10.92 7.10 0.44
CA ALA A 90 11.28 6.85 -0.95
C ALA A 90 10.78 7.93 -1.91
N THR A 91 9.74 8.70 -1.55
CA THR A 91 9.16 9.76 -2.40
C THR A 91 9.41 11.17 -1.86
N ARG A 92 10.16 11.29 -0.75
CA ARG A 92 10.39 12.56 -0.05
C ARG A 92 11.16 13.54 -0.93
N SER A 93 10.70 14.80 -0.95
CA SER A 93 11.39 15.91 -1.60
C SER A 93 12.03 16.86 -0.57
N PRO A 94 13.21 17.44 -0.87
CA PRO A 94 13.81 18.50 -0.04
C PRO A 94 12.95 19.77 0.01
N LEU A 95 12.03 19.96 -0.93
CA LEU A 95 11.08 21.09 -0.93
C LEU A 95 9.96 20.93 0.11
N GLY A 96 9.85 19.78 0.78
CA GLY A 96 8.79 19.50 1.73
C GLY A 96 7.41 19.63 1.10
N THR A 97 6.48 20.32 1.77
CA THR A 97 5.10 20.50 1.28
C THR A 97 5.00 21.32 0.00
N LEU A 98 6.02 22.12 -0.36
CA LEU A 98 6.03 22.85 -1.62
C LEU A 98 6.16 21.93 -2.83
N ALA A 99 6.64 20.69 -2.65
CA ALA A 99 6.74 19.71 -3.72
C ALA A 99 5.39 19.42 -4.41
N TYR A 100 4.28 19.50 -3.67
CA TYR A 100 2.93 19.30 -4.22
C TYR A 100 2.50 20.36 -5.25
N ALA A 101 3.21 21.50 -5.34
CA ALA A 101 3.00 22.48 -6.40
C ALA A 101 3.62 22.04 -7.74
N PHE A 102 4.52 21.06 -7.73
CA PHE A 102 5.30 20.64 -8.88
C PHE A 102 5.18 19.15 -9.24
N GLY A 103 4.52 18.35 -8.39
CA GLY A 103 4.30 16.93 -8.65
C GLY A 103 3.11 16.39 -7.87
N ARG A 104 2.59 15.26 -8.33
CA ARG A 104 1.45 14.55 -7.75
C ARG A 104 1.91 13.36 -6.91
N PRO A 105 1.40 13.20 -5.68
CA PRO A 105 1.68 12.01 -4.90
C PRO A 105 1.02 10.78 -5.50
N PHE A 106 1.41 9.60 -5.00
CA PHE A 106 0.66 8.37 -5.23
C PHE A 106 -0.83 8.58 -4.90
N PRO A 107 -1.74 8.11 -5.76
CA PRO A 107 -3.14 8.01 -5.43
C PRO A 107 -3.33 7.17 -4.17
N ARG A 108 -4.26 7.57 -3.29
CA ARG A 108 -4.46 6.91 -1.99
C ARG A 108 -4.63 5.39 -2.10
N PHE A 109 -5.36 4.91 -3.11
CA PHE A 109 -5.57 3.47 -3.30
C PHE A 109 -4.26 2.72 -3.67
N TRP A 110 -3.34 3.35 -4.39
CA TRP A 110 -2.00 2.79 -4.64
C TRP A 110 -1.15 2.78 -3.37
N THR A 111 -1.21 3.84 -2.56
CA THR A 111 -0.51 3.89 -1.27
C THR A 111 -0.94 2.75 -0.34
N GLU A 112 -2.25 2.55 -0.17
CA GLU A 112 -2.77 1.42 0.63
C GLU A 112 -2.51 0.07 -0.03
N GLY A 113 -2.61 0.01 -1.36
CA GLY A 113 -2.35 -1.19 -2.14
C GLY A 113 -0.91 -1.68 -2.02
N LEU A 114 0.06 -0.76 -2.03
CA LEU A 114 1.49 -1.05 -1.84
C LEU A 114 1.74 -1.57 -0.43
N ALA A 115 1.13 -0.94 0.58
CA ALA A 115 1.22 -1.39 1.96
C ALA A 115 0.65 -2.80 2.16
N GLN A 116 -0.52 -3.11 1.57
CA GLN A 116 -1.06 -4.47 1.60
C GLN A 116 -0.21 -5.46 0.82
N TYR A 117 0.33 -5.06 -0.33
CA TYR A 117 1.17 -5.93 -1.15
C TYR A 117 2.44 -6.38 -0.42
N GLN A 118 3.10 -5.47 0.28
CA GLN A 118 4.31 -5.77 1.06
C GLN A 118 4.01 -6.51 2.37
N ALA A 119 2.83 -6.30 2.97
CA ALA A 119 2.51 -6.81 4.30
C ALA A 119 1.67 -8.10 4.32
N GLU A 120 0.92 -8.38 3.26
CA GLU A 120 -0.17 -9.35 3.26
C GLU A 120 -0.12 -10.30 2.05
N SER A 121 -0.68 -11.50 2.22
CA SER A 121 -0.99 -12.40 1.10
C SER A 121 -2.41 -12.16 0.58
N TRP A 122 -2.65 -12.50 -0.69
CA TRP A 122 -3.99 -12.44 -1.26
C TRP A 122 -4.91 -13.47 -0.59
N ASN A 123 -6.12 -13.04 -0.17
CA ASN A 123 -7.13 -13.93 0.40
C ASN A 123 -8.55 -13.34 0.31
N ALA A 124 -9.52 -14.13 0.78
CA ALA A 124 -10.95 -13.78 0.83
C ALA A 124 -11.22 -12.37 1.40
N GLN A 125 -10.54 -12.00 2.50
CA GLN A 125 -10.81 -10.78 3.25
C GLN A 125 -10.02 -9.57 2.72
N ARG A 126 -8.88 -9.82 2.07
CA ARG A 126 -7.91 -8.81 1.61
C ARG A 126 -8.03 -8.42 0.15
N GLY A 127 -8.91 -9.08 -0.60
CA GLY A 127 -9.24 -8.63 -1.95
C GLY A 127 -10.41 -9.38 -2.58
N GLU A 128 -10.32 -10.71 -2.56
CA GLU A 128 -11.14 -11.60 -3.39
C GLU A 128 -12.65 -11.34 -3.28
N ARG A 129 -13.22 -11.30 -2.07
CA ARG A 129 -14.67 -11.13 -1.91
C ARG A 129 -15.16 -9.77 -2.38
N TRP A 130 -14.31 -8.74 -2.24
CA TRP A 130 -14.69 -7.35 -2.51
C TRP A 130 -14.67 -7.07 -3.99
N LEU A 131 -13.60 -7.48 -4.69
CA LEU A 131 -13.53 -7.33 -6.14
C LEU A 131 -14.54 -8.24 -6.84
N ARG A 132 -14.70 -9.49 -6.39
CA ARG A 132 -15.70 -10.39 -6.97
C ARG A 132 -17.10 -9.81 -6.89
N ALA A 133 -17.52 -9.33 -5.72
CA ALA A 133 -18.83 -8.70 -5.56
C ALA A 133 -18.96 -7.46 -6.45
N ALA A 134 -17.97 -6.57 -6.42
CA ALA A 134 -17.98 -5.34 -7.19
C ALA A 134 -18.02 -5.57 -8.71
N VAL A 135 -17.33 -6.59 -9.23
CA VAL A 135 -17.40 -6.93 -10.66
C VAL A 135 -18.75 -7.52 -11.05
N LEU A 136 -19.28 -8.45 -10.25
CA LEU A 136 -20.55 -9.10 -10.57
C LEU A 136 -21.75 -8.15 -10.48
N ASP A 137 -21.64 -7.11 -9.65
CA ASP A 137 -22.64 -6.06 -9.50
C ASP A 137 -22.43 -4.85 -10.45
N ASP A 138 -21.43 -4.89 -11.36
CA ASP A 138 -21.02 -3.77 -12.23
C ASP A 138 -20.74 -2.46 -11.44
N ALA A 139 -20.12 -2.61 -10.26
CA ALA A 139 -19.88 -1.58 -9.26
C ALA A 139 -18.41 -1.53 -8.81
N LEU A 140 -17.46 -1.66 -9.75
CA LEU A 140 -16.02 -1.67 -9.46
C LEU A 140 -15.45 -0.31 -9.00
N SER A 141 -16.22 0.77 -9.11
CA SER A 141 -15.84 2.08 -8.58
C SER A 141 -15.90 2.09 -7.04
N TYR A 142 -14.80 2.53 -6.42
CA TYR A 142 -14.68 2.67 -4.96
C TYR A 142 -14.91 4.11 -4.47
N ASP A 143 -15.14 5.05 -5.38
CA ASP A 143 -15.27 6.50 -5.11
C ASP A 143 -16.67 7.05 -5.43
N ASP A 144 -17.59 6.21 -5.90
CA ASP A 144 -18.96 6.60 -6.26
C ASP A 144 -19.88 6.96 -5.07
N GLY A 145 -19.45 6.67 -3.85
CA GLY A 145 -20.22 6.85 -2.61
C GLY A 145 -21.46 5.96 -2.49
N ARG A 146 -21.62 4.95 -3.34
CA ARG A 146 -22.85 4.13 -3.41
C ARG A 146 -22.84 2.94 -2.47
N SER A 147 -21.67 2.53 -1.97
CA SER A 147 -21.56 1.37 -1.09
C SER A 147 -20.83 1.70 0.22
N LEU A 148 -21.35 1.15 1.32
CA LEU A 148 -20.69 1.18 2.64
C LEU A 148 -19.34 0.43 2.62
N TRP A 149 -19.10 -0.36 1.58
CA TRP A 149 -17.88 -1.14 1.40
C TRP A 149 -16.83 -0.44 0.53
N ASN A 150 -17.08 0.79 0.07
CA ASN A 150 -16.15 1.56 -0.77
C ASN A 150 -14.74 1.65 -0.15
N GLY A 151 -14.64 1.78 1.16
CA GLY A 151 -13.36 1.71 1.87
C GLY A 151 -12.65 0.37 1.66
N ARG A 152 -13.34 -0.75 1.85
CA ARG A 152 -12.75 -2.09 1.65
C ARG A 152 -12.42 -2.37 0.18
N LEU A 153 -13.26 -1.89 -0.72
CA LEU A 153 -13.03 -1.98 -2.16
C LEU A 153 -11.82 -1.16 -2.59
N LEU A 154 -11.60 0.03 -2.03
CA LEU A 154 -10.41 0.85 -2.31
C LEU A 154 -9.12 0.10 -1.99
N TYR A 155 -9.06 -0.53 -0.81
CA TYR A 155 -7.92 -1.36 -0.40
C TYR A 155 -7.76 -2.57 -1.34
N ALA A 156 -8.84 -3.31 -1.58
CA ALA A 156 -8.83 -4.49 -2.46
C ALA A 156 -8.38 -4.15 -3.90
N SER A 157 -8.88 -3.04 -4.46
CA SER A 157 -8.53 -2.55 -5.79
C SER A 157 -7.07 -2.11 -5.86
N GLY A 158 -6.57 -1.40 -4.86
CA GLY A 158 -5.15 -1.04 -4.76
C GLY A 158 -4.26 -2.27 -4.67
N HIS A 159 -4.57 -3.19 -3.76
CA HIS A 159 -3.81 -4.42 -3.55
C HIS A 159 -3.77 -5.29 -4.81
N SER A 160 -4.90 -5.39 -5.52
CA SER A 160 -4.97 -6.09 -6.81
C SER A 160 -4.16 -5.40 -7.90
N GLN A 161 -4.23 -4.07 -8.01
CA GLN A 161 -3.47 -3.32 -9.00
C GLN A 161 -1.96 -3.45 -8.79
N VAL A 162 -1.46 -3.33 -7.55
CA VAL A 162 -0.03 -3.51 -7.27
C VAL A 162 0.43 -4.94 -7.56
N ARG A 163 -0.39 -5.95 -7.26
CA ARG A 163 -0.10 -7.35 -7.62
C ARG A 163 -0.06 -7.57 -9.12
N TYR A 164 -1.03 -7.02 -9.84
CA TYR A 164 -1.08 -7.06 -11.30
C TYR A 164 0.14 -6.37 -11.89
N PHE A 165 0.51 -5.20 -11.36
CA PHE A 165 1.74 -4.49 -11.73
C PHE A 165 2.98 -5.36 -11.53
N ALA A 166 3.17 -5.91 -10.33
CA ALA A 166 4.33 -6.74 -10.00
C ALA A 166 4.41 -8.00 -10.88
N GLN A 167 3.27 -8.59 -11.24
CA GLN A 167 3.23 -9.73 -12.16
C GLN A 167 3.71 -9.38 -13.57
N GLN A 168 3.41 -8.17 -14.05
CA GLN A 168 3.76 -7.73 -15.41
C GLN A 168 5.17 -7.12 -15.50
N HIS A 169 5.59 -6.42 -14.44
CA HIS A 169 6.76 -5.54 -14.45
C HIS A 169 7.83 -5.92 -13.42
N GLY A 170 7.52 -6.80 -12.46
CA GLY A 170 8.43 -7.19 -11.38
C GLY A 170 8.54 -6.15 -10.26
N ASP A 171 9.06 -6.60 -9.12
CA ASP A 171 9.14 -5.79 -7.89
C ASP A 171 10.16 -4.66 -7.99
N SER A 172 11.26 -4.84 -8.74
CA SER A 172 12.27 -3.80 -8.95
C SER A 172 11.67 -2.56 -9.61
N THR A 173 10.74 -2.74 -10.54
CA THR A 173 10.07 -1.63 -11.22
C THR A 173 9.18 -0.82 -10.26
N LEU A 174 8.66 -1.43 -9.18
CA LEU A 174 7.96 -0.66 -8.13
C LEU A 174 8.95 0.28 -7.41
N ALA A 175 10.15 -0.18 -7.12
CA ALA A 175 11.20 0.65 -6.52
C ALA A 175 11.62 1.78 -7.49
N ASP A 176 11.79 1.47 -8.77
CA ASP A 176 12.12 2.47 -9.79
C ASP A 176 11.03 3.56 -9.87
N VAL A 177 9.74 3.19 -9.85
CA VAL A 177 8.63 4.16 -9.82
C VAL A 177 8.69 5.03 -8.57
N LEU A 178 8.94 4.45 -7.38
CA LEU A 178 9.04 5.21 -6.12
C LEU A 178 10.19 6.23 -6.16
N HIS A 179 11.32 5.86 -6.74
CA HIS A 179 12.54 6.67 -6.78
C HIS A 179 12.65 7.60 -7.97
N HIS A 180 11.78 7.46 -8.98
CA HIS A 180 11.76 8.36 -10.12
C HIS A 180 11.58 9.82 -9.66
N ARG A 181 12.38 10.71 -10.26
CA ARG A 181 12.43 12.14 -9.96
C ARG A 181 12.32 12.97 -11.21
N ASN A 182 11.53 14.03 -11.08
CA ASN A 182 11.41 15.09 -12.06
C ASN A 182 12.21 16.31 -11.61
N ASP A 183 13.03 16.83 -12.52
CA ASP A 183 13.69 18.12 -12.35
C ASP A 183 12.67 19.25 -12.33
N VAL A 184 12.77 20.11 -11.32
CA VAL A 184 11.95 21.31 -11.21
C VAL A 184 12.83 22.53 -10.91
N LEU A 185 12.27 23.72 -11.08
CA LEU A 185 12.98 24.99 -10.83
C LEU A 185 14.31 25.09 -11.59
N PHE A 186 14.35 24.64 -12.85
CA PHE A 186 15.56 24.62 -13.68
C PHE A 186 16.71 23.76 -13.09
N GLY A 187 16.37 22.64 -12.42
CA GLY A 187 17.34 21.70 -11.85
C GLY A 187 17.83 22.09 -10.45
N LEU A 188 17.18 23.06 -9.80
CA LEU A 188 17.51 23.44 -8.43
C LEU A 188 16.88 22.50 -7.39
N ALA A 189 15.90 21.69 -7.79
CA ALA A 189 15.27 20.70 -6.94
C ALA A 189 14.67 19.56 -7.76
N GLU A 190 14.44 18.45 -7.08
CA GLU A 190 13.79 17.26 -7.61
C GLU A 190 12.52 16.96 -6.82
N VAL A 191 11.47 16.54 -7.53
CA VAL A 191 10.20 16.11 -6.94
C VAL A 191 9.77 14.77 -7.54
N HIS A 192 8.95 14.05 -6.79
CA HIS A 192 8.28 12.87 -7.29
C HIS A 192 6.90 13.26 -7.87
N ASP A 193 6.57 12.74 -9.05
CA ASP A 193 5.22 12.79 -9.63
C ASP A 193 4.84 11.37 -10.06
N PHE A 194 3.73 10.85 -9.52
CA PHE A 194 3.32 9.46 -9.76
C PHE A 194 3.01 9.18 -11.24
N ASP A 195 2.29 10.07 -11.93
CA ASP A 195 1.85 9.82 -13.31
C ASP A 195 3.06 9.81 -14.26
N ASP A 196 4.03 10.70 -14.02
CA ASP A 196 5.27 10.78 -14.79
C ASP A 196 6.21 9.61 -14.48
N ALA A 197 6.41 9.29 -13.19
CA ALA A 197 7.19 8.14 -12.75
C ALA A 197 6.66 6.84 -13.36
N PHE A 198 5.34 6.63 -13.27
CA PHE A 198 4.70 5.46 -13.85
C PHE A 198 4.95 5.39 -15.36
N ARG A 199 4.80 6.52 -16.06
CA ARG A 199 5.02 6.56 -17.51
C ARG A 199 6.47 6.29 -17.90
N ALA A 200 7.41 6.83 -17.15
CA ALA A 200 8.83 6.68 -17.42
C ALA A 200 9.29 5.22 -17.25
N GLU A 201 8.92 4.59 -16.13
CA GLU A 201 9.42 3.25 -15.80
C GLU A 201 8.61 2.12 -16.47
N VAL A 202 7.32 2.35 -16.72
CA VAL A 202 6.42 1.33 -17.32
C VAL A 202 6.28 1.51 -18.84
N GLY A 203 6.62 2.69 -19.36
CA GLY A 203 6.48 3.04 -20.79
C GLY A 203 5.06 3.35 -21.25
N ARG A 204 4.09 3.48 -20.33
CA ARG A 204 2.68 3.81 -20.61
C ARG A 204 2.04 4.57 -19.46
N SER A 205 0.93 5.26 -19.72
CA SER A 205 0.21 5.97 -18.65
C SER A 205 -0.41 5.02 -17.62
N HIS A 206 -0.54 5.49 -16.38
CA HIS A 206 -1.29 4.79 -15.33
C HIS A 206 -2.75 4.54 -15.75
N GLU A 207 -3.39 5.47 -16.47
CA GLU A 207 -4.73 5.30 -17.01
C GLU A 207 -4.85 4.09 -17.97
N SER A 208 -3.90 3.94 -18.90
CA SER A 208 -3.89 2.78 -19.81
C SER A 208 -3.65 1.48 -19.06
N PHE A 209 -2.78 1.49 -18.05
CA PHE A 209 -2.57 0.34 -17.17
C PHE A 209 -3.84 -0.01 -16.40
N TYR A 210 -4.55 0.98 -15.88
CA TYR A 210 -5.79 0.80 -15.13
C TYR A 210 -6.86 0.14 -16.00
N GLU A 211 -7.02 0.56 -17.25
CA GLU A 211 -8.01 -0.05 -18.16
C GLU A 211 -7.69 -1.51 -18.46
N ASP A 212 -6.42 -1.87 -18.59
CA ASP A 212 -6.01 -3.26 -18.78
C ASP A 212 -6.28 -4.11 -17.53
N TRP A 213 -5.89 -3.62 -16.36
CA TRP A 213 -6.22 -4.26 -15.09
C TRP A 213 -7.74 -4.43 -14.91
N ARG A 214 -8.51 -3.38 -15.21
CA ARG A 214 -9.97 -3.38 -15.12
C ARG A 214 -10.55 -4.46 -16.01
N ARG A 215 -10.08 -4.58 -17.26
CA ARG A 215 -10.50 -5.64 -18.19
C ARG A 215 -10.13 -7.02 -17.66
N ASP A 216 -8.90 -7.21 -17.19
CA ASP A 216 -8.40 -8.49 -16.69
C ASP A 216 -9.23 -9.01 -15.51
N VAL A 217 -9.46 -8.15 -14.51
CA VAL A 217 -10.26 -8.47 -13.32
C VAL A 217 -11.73 -8.77 -13.70
N ASN A 218 -12.29 -8.02 -14.66
CA ASN A 218 -13.63 -8.29 -15.18
C ASN A 218 -13.71 -9.66 -15.87
N VAL A 219 -12.75 -9.98 -16.74
CA VAL A 219 -12.71 -11.28 -17.44
C VAL A 219 -12.55 -12.41 -16.45
N TYR A 220 -11.65 -12.28 -15.49
CA TYR A 220 -11.39 -13.29 -14.46
C TYR A 220 -12.65 -13.66 -13.67
N TYR A 221 -13.30 -12.67 -13.05
CA TYR A 221 -14.45 -12.95 -12.19
C TYR A 221 -15.70 -13.39 -12.95
N ASN A 222 -15.95 -12.84 -14.14
CA ASN A 222 -17.09 -13.29 -14.97
C ASN A 222 -16.87 -14.70 -15.53
N THR A 223 -15.63 -15.07 -15.87
CA THR A 223 -15.31 -16.44 -16.30
C THR A 223 -15.52 -17.43 -15.17
N LEU A 224 -15.08 -17.11 -13.95
CA LEU A 224 -15.32 -17.94 -12.76
C LEU A 224 -16.81 -18.11 -12.46
N ALA A 225 -17.61 -17.05 -12.62
CA ALA A 225 -19.06 -17.14 -12.44
C ALA A 225 -19.70 -18.08 -13.46
N GLY A 226 -19.35 -17.97 -14.75
CA GLY A 226 -19.89 -18.82 -15.80
C GLY A 226 -19.46 -20.29 -15.75
N GLN A 227 -18.41 -20.63 -14.98
CA GLN A 227 -18.00 -22.03 -14.74
C GLN A 227 -18.76 -22.70 -13.58
N LEU A 228 -19.44 -21.91 -12.75
CA LEU A 228 -20.23 -22.39 -11.61
C LEU A 228 -21.71 -22.57 -11.95
N GLU A 229 -22.13 -22.13 -13.14
CA GLU A 229 -23.44 -22.36 -13.76
C GLU A 229 -23.46 -23.68 -14.55
#